data_AF-A0A4R8IEX6-F1
#
_entry.id   AF-A0A4R8IEX6-F1
#
_cell.length_a   1.000
_cell.length_b   1.000
_cell.length_c   1.000
_cell.angle_alpha   90.00
_cell.angle_beta   90.00
_cell.angle_gamma   90.00
#
_symmetry.space_group_name_H-M   'P 1'
#
loop_
_entity.id
_entity.type
_entity.pdbx_description
1 polymer ?
#
loop_
_entity_poly.entity_id
_entity_poly.type
_entity_poly.pdbx_seq_one_letter_code
_entity_poly.pdbx_strand_id
1 'polypeptide(L)'
;MAENKNSFIIYTDWKQDFEFLTDEEAGKLIKHLLRFASDENPTIENEDRLLQFAAQKMKAVMKKDLKKYEAVIQKRSEAGKKGGVNSGKSRTSKQDEANKANASTPKQNERVNDNVNDNVILLKKETKYVVDDEAENVEKISEFKNFLKTEKQIQMDRLRMAHKLTDEELDLKIDEFVEKKVSWGDDEKWHNTNDMAKNFEFWLNKYPKIQISSFKDWDKKQFFENINTSSGTVSKEVKQDFFNHYSQPTPSGEMLFQSFNAWDTKTRMKKWINSQNKFANVS
;
A
#
# COMPACT_ATOMS: atom_id res chain seq x y z
N MET A 1 25.16 -15.22 -2.44
CA MET A 1 23.71 -15.14 -2.17
C MET A 1 23.55 -15.55 -0.72
N ALA A 2 22.40 -15.25 -0.12
CA ALA A 2 22.18 -15.53 1.29
C ALA A 2 21.85 -17.01 1.46
N GLU A 3 22.37 -17.60 2.53
CA GLU A 3 22.05 -18.96 2.95
C GLU A 3 20.52 -19.10 3.09
N ASN A 4 19.93 -20.10 2.43
CA ASN A 4 18.48 -20.38 2.35
C ASN A 4 17.61 -19.43 1.51
N LYS A 5 18.20 -18.56 0.66
CA LYS A 5 17.43 -17.75 -0.29
C LYS A 5 17.17 -18.51 -1.60
N ASN A 6 16.00 -19.15 -1.71
CA ASN A 6 15.62 -19.98 -2.87
C ASN A 6 14.95 -19.21 -4.02
N SER A 7 14.81 -17.89 -3.91
CA SER A 7 14.17 -17.06 -4.94
C SER A 7 14.98 -15.80 -5.21
N PHE A 8 14.85 -15.25 -6.42
CA PHE A 8 15.37 -13.95 -6.79
C PHE A 8 14.37 -13.27 -7.73
N ILE A 9 14.52 -11.95 -7.90
CA ILE A 9 13.62 -11.13 -8.71
C ILE A 9 14.25 -10.94 -10.09
N ILE A 10 13.44 -11.08 -11.13
CA ILE A 10 13.77 -10.68 -12.50
C ILE A 10 12.97 -9.41 -12.78
N TYR A 11 13.67 -8.37 -13.22
CA TYR A 11 13.06 -7.06 -13.48
C TYR A 11 12.53 -6.98 -14.91
N THR A 12 11.38 -6.33 -15.08
CA THR A 12 10.75 -6.10 -16.39
C THR A 12 11.65 -5.30 -17.32
N ASP A 13 12.48 -4.41 -16.77
CA ASP A 13 13.39 -3.55 -17.53
C ASP A 13 14.48 -4.37 -18.25
N TRP A 14 14.76 -5.59 -17.79
CA TRP A 14 15.69 -6.48 -18.47
C TRP A 14 15.12 -7.03 -19.78
N LYS A 15 13.80 -6.88 -20.02
CA LYS A 15 13.16 -7.33 -21.26
C LYS A 15 13.88 -6.81 -22.50
N GLN A 16 14.23 -5.52 -22.53
CA GLN A 16 14.92 -4.92 -23.67
C GLN A 16 16.32 -5.53 -23.86
N ASP A 17 17.02 -5.81 -22.76
CA ASP A 17 18.33 -6.48 -22.80
C ASP A 17 18.20 -7.90 -23.37
N PHE A 18 17.13 -8.63 -23.03
CA PHE A 18 16.86 -9.98 -23.55
C PHE A 18 16.36 -9.99 -25.01
N GLU A 19 15.56 -9.01 -25.43
CA GLU A 19 15.08 -8.89 -26.82
C GLU A 19 16.20 -8.50 -27.80
N PHE A 20 17.26 -7.85 -27.29
CA PHE A 20 18.43 -7.51 -28.10
C PHE A 20 19.34 -8.72 -28.37
N LEU A 21 19.26 -9.76 -27.56
CA LEU A 21 20.08 -10.96 -27.65
C LEU A 21 19.41 -12.02 -28.54
N THR A 22 20.21 -12.87 -29.19
CA THR A 22 19.69 -14.09 -29.79
C THR A 22 19.21 -15.07 -28.72
N ASP A 23 18.33 -16.01 -29.07
CA ASP A 23 17.82 -17.02 -28.13
C ASP A 23 18.96 -17.84 -27.47
N GLU A 24 20.05 -18.10 -28.21
CA GLU A 24 21.23 -18.78 -27.70
C GLU A 24 21.97 -17.95 -26.64
N GLU A 25 22.19 -16.66 -26.91
CA GLU A 25 22.84 -15.73 -25.98
C GLU A 25 21.96 -15.46 -24.75
N ALA A 26 20.66 -15.24 -24.93
CA ALA A 26 19.68 -15.12 -23.87
C ALA A 26 19.68 -16.38 -22.98
N GLY A 27 19.74 -17.56 -23.60
CA GLY A 27 19.85 -18.85 -22.93
C GLY A 27 21.14 -18.99 -22.10
N LYS A 28 22.28 -18.54 -22.64
CA LYS A 28 23.55 -18.47 -21.89
C LYS A 28 23.45 -17.50 -20.72
N LEU A 29 22.86 -16.31 -20.93
CA LEU A 29 22.71 -15.28 -19.90
C LEU A 29 21.87 -15.77 -18.72
N ILE A 30 20.69 -16.33 -18.99
CA ILE A 30 19.78 -16.76 -17.92
C ILE A 30 20.36 -17.92 -17.11
N LYS A 31 21.02 -18.88 -17.76
CA LYS A 31 21.74 -19.96 -17.08
C LYS A 31 22.84 -19.41 -16.16
N HIS A 32 23.59 -18.42 -16.63
CA HIS A 32 24.62 -17.75 -15.84
C HIS A 32 24.04 -17.00 -14.63
N LEU A 33 22.91 -16.32 -14.79
CA LEU A 33 22.22 -15.64 -13.68
C LEU A 33 21.72 -16.65 -12.64
N LEU A 34 21.16 -17.78 -13.08
CA LEU A 34 20.69 -18.84 -12.18
C LEU A 34 21.83 -19.45 -11.38
N ARG A 35 22.94 -19.79 -12.03
CA ARG A 35 24.16 -20.28 -11.34
C ARG A 35 24.67 -19.27 -10.33
N PHE A 36 24.63 -17.97 -10.67
CA PHE A 36 25.01 -16.91 -9.73
C PHE A 36 24.02 -16.79 -8.57
N ALA A 37 22.72 -16.98 -8.82
CA ALA A 37 21.70 -17.01 -7.77
C ALA A 37 21.87 -18.20 -6.82
N SER A 38 22.42 -19.31 -7.33
CA SER A 38 22.73 -20.54 -6.59
C SER A 38 24.13 -20.59 -5.99
N ASP A 39 24.86 -19.47 -5.97
CA ASP A 39 26.22 -19.38 -5.40
C ASP A 39 27.32 -20.20 -6.09
N GLU A 40 27.10 -20.59 -7.33
CA GLU A 40 28.05 -21.39 -8.12
C GLU A 40 29.13 -20.54 -8.81
N ASN A 41 29.27 -19.25 -8.45
CA ASN A 41 30.25 -18.28 -8.98
C ASN A 41 30.61 -18.47 -10.48
N PRO A 42 29.63 -18.36 -11.38
CA PRO A 42 29.84 -18.74 -12.77
C PRO A 42 30.68 -17.71 -13.53
N THR A 43 31.46 -18.19 -14.50
CA THR A 43 32.24 -17.41 -15.47
C THR A 43 31.62 -17.52 -16.87
N ILE A 44 31.59 -16.42 -17.61
CA ILE A 44 31.28 -16.41 -19.05
C ILE A 44 32.60 -16.49 -19.79
N GLU A 45 32.65 -17.24 -20.89
CA GLU A 45 33.83 -17.34 -21.74
C GLU A 45 34.27 -15.95 -22.25
N ASN A 46 35.58 -15.77 -22.43
CA ASN A 46 36.19 -14.43 -22.59
C ASN A 46 35.81 -13.69 -23.89
N GLU A 47 35.16 -14.37 -24.84
CA GLU A 47 34.85 -13.85 -26.17
C GLU A 47 33.52 -13.06 -26.20
N ASP A 48 32.58 -13.35 -25.29
CA ASP A 48 31.23 -12.75 -25.27
C ASP A 48 31.18 -11.50 -24.36
N ARG A 49 31.89 -10.43 -24.74
CA ARG A 49 31.97 -9.17 -23.95
C ARG A 49 30.61 -8.52 -23.65
N LEU A 50 29.68 -8.56 -24.61
CA LEU A 50 28.32 -8.03 -24.45
C LEU A 50 27.57 -8.80 -23.34
N LEU A 51 27.67 -10.13 -23.38
CA LEU A 51 27.03 -11.02 -22.41
C LEU A 51 27.63 -10.83 -21.01
N GLN A 52 28.94 -10.63 -20.92
CA GLN A 52 29.62 -10.31 -19.67
C GLN A 52 29.13 -8.99 -19.07
N PHE A 53 28.98 -7.95 -19.90
CA PHE A 53 28.46 -6.66 -19.45
C PHE A 53 27.03 -6.77 -18.93
N ALA A 54 26.13 -7.40 -19.69
CA ALA A 54 24.75 -7.64 -19.29
C ALA A 54 24.68 -8.45 -17.97
N ALA A 55 25.45 -9.53 -17.89
CA ALA A 55 25.55 -10.34 -16.67
C ALA A 55 26.08 -9.53 -15.48
N GLN A 56 27.10 -8.69 -15.65
CA GLN A 56 27.64 -7.87 -14.57
C GLN A 56 26.62 -6.84 -14.07
N LYS A 57 25.92 -6.16 -15.00
CA LYS A 57 24.83 -5.22 -14.68
C LYS A 57 23.76 -5.91 -13.82
N MET A 58 23.27 -7.07 -14.27
CA MET A 58 22.23 -7.82 -13.56
C MET A 58 22.72 -8.39 -12.21
N LYS A 59 23.96 -8.92 -12.15
CA LYS A 59 24.59 -9.36 -10.89
C LYS A 59 24.70 -8.22 -9.87
N ALA A 60 25.01 -7.00 -10.31
CA ALA A 60 25.11 -5.85 -9.42
C ALA A 60 23.75 -5.50 -8.79
N VAL A 61 22.66 -5.58 -9.56
CA VAL A 61 21.29 -5.41 -9.05
C VAL A 61 20.96 -6.50 -8.04
N MET A 62 21.17 -7.78 -8.39
CA MET A 62 20.90 -8.91 -7.48
C MET A 62 21.68 -8.80 -6.16
N LYS A 63 22.93 -8.31 -6.19
CA LYS A 63 23.72 -8.03 -4.97
C LYS A 63 23.14 -6.91 -4.12
N LYS A 64 22.59 -5.85 -4.74
CA LYS A 64 21.91 -4.77 -4.00
C LYS A 64 20.65 -5.30 -3.34
N ASP A 65 19.87 -6.11 -4.04
CA ASP A 65 18.64 -6.70 -3.50
C ASP A 65 18.94 -7.66 -2.35
N LEU A 66 20.05 -8.39 -2.45
CA LEU A 66 20.51 -9.25 -1.37
C LEU A 66 20.79 -8.44 -0.08
N LYS A 67 21.49 -7.31 -0.20
CA LYS A 67 21.76 -6.43 0.94
C LYS A 67 20.48 -5.86 1.55
N LYS A 68 19.50 -5.47 0.71
CA LYS A 68 18.19 -5.01 1.17
C LYS A 68 17.46 -6.11 1.93
N TYR A 69 17.44 -7.33 1.37
CA TYR A 69 16.82 -8.49 1.97
C TYR A 69 17.42 -8.82 3.35
N GLU A 70 18.74 -8.85 3.47
CA GLU A 70 19.45 -9.06 4.74
C GLU A 70 19.09 -8.00 5.78
N ALA A 71 19.06 -6.72 5.38
CA ALA A 71 18.66 -5.62 6.26
C ALA A 71 17.19 -5.74 6.73
N VAL A 72 16.28 -6.15 5.85
CA VAL A 72 14.87 -6.38 6.18
C VAL A 72 14.72 -7.54 7.17
N ILE A 73 15.41 -8.66 6.94
CA ILE A 73 15.42 -9.80 7.88
C ILE A 73 15.88 -9.33 9.26
N GLN A 74 16.98 -8.58 9.32
CA GLN A 74 17.53 -8.12 10.59
C GLN A 74 16.52 -7.23 11.33
N LYS A 75 15.93 -6.23 10.65
CA LYS A 75 14.90 -5.36 11.23
C LYS A 75 13.69 -6.14 11.72
N ARG A 76 13.19 -7.10 10.94
CA ARG A 76 12.05 -7.96 11.34
C ARG A 76 12.39 -8.82 12.56
N SER A 77 13.61 -9.36 12.63
CA SER A 77 14.08 -10.12 13.78
C SER A 77 14.11 -9.27 15.05
N GLU A 78 14.67 -8.05 14.97
CA GLU A 78 14.74 -7.10 16.08
C GLU A 78 13.35 -6.64 16.55
N ALA A 79 12.47 -6.30 15.61
CA ALA A 79 11.08 -5.93 15.91
C ALA A 79 10.32 -7.09 16.57
N GLY A 80 10.47 -8.32 16.07
CA GLY A 80 9.89 -9.52 16.65
C GLY A 80 10.38 -9.78 18.07
N LYS A 81 11.68 -9.63 18.33
CA LYS A 81 12.27 -9.72 19.69
C LYS A 81 11.68 -8.66 20.62
N LYS A 82 11.60 -7.40 20.17
CA LYS A 82 11.07 -6.28 20.97
C LYS A 82 9.57 -6.47 21.28
N GLY A 83 8.78 -6.89 20.29
CA GLY A 83 7.37 -7.21 20.46
C GLY A 83 7.15 -8.37 21.43
N GLY A 84 7.93 -9.45 21.29
CA GLY A 84 7.92 -10.58 22.21
C GLY A 84 8.21 -10.17 23.65
N VAL A 85 9.27 -9.39 23.89
CA VAL A 85 9.64 -8.88 25.21
C VAL A 85 8.54 -7.98 25.81
N ASN A 86 7.99 -7.05 25.02
CA ASN A 86 6.91 -6.17 25.48
C ASN A 86 5.65 -6.95 25.82
N SER A 87 5.28 -7.95 25.00
CA SER A 87 4.14 -8.82 25.28
C SER A 87 4.35 -9.66 26.54
N GLY A 88 5.58 -10.12 26.80
CA GLY A 88 5.96 -10.82 28.03
C GLY A 88 5.83 -9.92 29.25
N LYS A 89 6.38 -8.70 29.19
CA LYS A 89 6.27 -7.71 30.28
C LYS A 89 4.81 -7.34 30.59
N SER A 90 3.97 -7.15 29.56
CA SER A 90 2.54 -6.87 29.74
C SER A 90 1.76 -8.05 30.31
N ARG A 91 2.20 -9.30 30.08
CA ARG A 91 1.61 -10.49 30.70
C ARG A 91 2.00 -10.60 32.18
N THR A 92 3.26 -10.33 32.52
CA THR A 92 3.74 -10.31 33.90
C THR A 92 3.07 -9.19 34.71
N SER A 93 2.96 -7.97 34.16
CA SER A 93 2.30 -6.85 34.87
C SER A 93 0.81 -7.08 35.12
N LYS A 94 0.12 -7.77 34.21
CA LYS A 94 -1.30 -8.16 34.40
C LYS A 94 -1.48 -9.25 35.46
N GLN A 95 -0.51 -10.14 35.64
CA GLN A 95 -0.51 -11.10 36.75
C GLN A 95 -0.25 -10.41 38.10
N ASP A 96 0.61 -9.39 38.14
CA ASP A 96 0.87 -8.62 39.36
C ASP A 96 -0.33 -7.76 39.80
N GLU A 97 -1.10 -7.20 38.85
CA GLU A 97 -2.35 -6.49 39.15
C GLU A 97 -3.48 -7.43 39.61
N ALA A 98 -3.60 -8.62 39.00
CA ALA A 98 -4.56 -9.63 39.42
C ALA A 98 -4.26 -10.19 40.83
N ASN A 99 -2.98 -10.35 41.18
CA ASN A 99 -2.56 -10.80 42.52
C ASN A 99 -2.80 -9.73 43.60
N LYS A 100 -2.74 -8.43 43.28
CA LYS A 100 -3.09 -7.35 44.23
C LYS A 100 -4.59 -7.24 44.47
N ALA A 101 -5.43 -7.51 43.47
CA ALA A 101 -6.89 -7.49 43.62
C ALA A 101 -7.41 -8.63 44.51
N ASN A 102 -6.75 -9.80 44.51
CA ASN A 102 -7.13 -10.94 45.35
C ASN A 102 -6.65 -10.84 46.82
N ALA A 103 -5.83 -9.85 47.18
CA ALA A 103 -5.33 -9.68 48.54
C ALA A 103 -6.31 -8.94 49.47
N SER A 104 -7.46 -8.47 48.99
CA SER A 104 -8.41 -7.64 49.75
C SER A 104 -9.84 -8.22 49.81
N THR A 105 -9.99 -9.52 50.07
CA THR A 105 -11.24 -10.09 50.63
C THR A 105 -10.99 -11.52 51.12
N PRO A 106 -11.10 -11.85 52.42
CA PRO A 106 -11.18 -13.23 52.85
C PRO A 106 -12.66 -13.65 52.84
N LYS A 107 -13.05 -14.62 52.02
CA LYS A 107 -14.16 -15.57 52.30
C LYS A 107 -14.29 -16.67 51.24
N GLN A 108 -14.06 -17.89 51.71
CA GLN A 108 -14.67 -19.19 51.37
C GLN A 108 -15.16 -19.49 49.94
N ASN A 109 -14.46 -20.45 49.32
CA ASN A 109 -14.94 -21.73 48.79
C ASN A 109 -16.38 -21.81 48.24
N GLU A 110 -16.52 -21.93 46.92
CA GLU A 110 -17.42 -22.92 46.32
C GLU A 110 -16.98 -23.27 44.88
N ARG A 111 -17.09 -24.56 44.58
CA ARG A 111 -16.64 -25.22 43.36
C ARG A 111 -17.79 -25.16 42.34
N VAL A 112 -17.58 -24.51 41.20
CA VAL A 112 -18.49 -24.61 40.05
C VAL A 112 -17.68 -24.96 38.80
N ASN A 113 -18.02 -26.11 38.26
CA ASN A 113 -17.58 -26.67 37.00
C ASN A 113 -18.21 -25.84 35.87
N ASP A 114 -17.40 -25.29 34.96
CA ASP A 114 -17.90 -24.87 33.65
C ASP A 114 -16.87 -25.17 32.54
N ASN A 115 -17.34 -26.07 31.69
CA ASN A 115 -16.88 -26.52 30.38
C ASN A 115 -16.14 -25.44 29.55
N VAL A 116 -14.88 -25.71 29.17
CA VAL A 116 -14.18 -24.95 28.12
C VAL A 116 -14.19 -25.78 26.84
N ASN A 117 -15.03 -25.32 25.91
CA ASN A 117 -15.13 -25.80 24.53
C ASN A 117 -13.80 -25.60 23.79
N ASP A 118 -13.19 -26.69 23.34
CA ASP A 118 -11.99 -26.72 22.50
C ASP A 118 -12.31 -26.13 21.12
N ASN A 119 -11.93 -24.88 20.89
CA ASN A 119 -11.97 -24.29 19.55
C ASN A 119 -10.81 -24.84 18.70
N VAL A 120 -11.19 -25.71 17.77
CA VAL A 120 -10.40 -26.25 16.66
C VAL A 120 -9.66 -25.13 15.91
N ILE A 121 -8.33 -25.18 15.93
CA ILE A 121 -7.47 -24.33 15.11
C ILE A 121 -7.52 -24.83 13.66
N LEU A 122 -8.34 -24.18 12.83
CA LEU A 122 -8.27 -24.32 11.37
C LEU A 122 -7.02 -23.57 10.86
N LEU A 123 -5.94 -24.30 10.55
CA LEU A 123 -4.85 -23.77 9.72
C LEU A 123 -5.39 -23.50 8.31
N LYS A 124 -5.76 -22.25 8.04
CA LYS A 124 -5.83 -21.76 6.65
C LYS A 124 -4.41 -21.71 6.10
N LYS A 125 -4.11 -22.58 5.14
CA LYS A 125 -2.94 -22.45 4.26
C LYS A 125 -3.05 -21.10 3.54
N GLU A 126 -2.23 -20.14 3.95
CA GLU A 126 -2.09 -18.88 3.22
C GLU A 126 -1.33 -19.15 1.92
N THR A 127 -1.99 -18.87 0.80
CA THR A 127 -1.37 -18.68 -0.50
C THR A 127 -0.42 -17.49 -0.41
N LYS A 128 0.87 -17.77 -0.51
CA LYS A 128 1.97 -16.80 -0.53
C LYS A 128 1.88 -15.95 -1.81
N TYR A 129 1.17 -14.82 -1.74
CA TYR A 129 1.26 -13.78 -2.75
C TYR A 129 2.43 -12.85 -2.43
N VAL A 130 3.12 -12.46 -3.49
CA VAL A 130 4.31 -11.60 -3.53
C VAL A 130 3.95 -10.22 -2.95
N VAL A 131 4.44 -9.90 -1.76
CA VAL A 131 4.31 -8.58 -1.13
C VAL A 131 5.64 -8.30 -0.45
N ASP A 132 6.48 -7.45 -1.03
CA ASP A 132 7.58 -6.82 -0.26
C ASP A 132 7.92 -5.42 -0.81
N ASP A 133 7.87 -5.17 -2.12
CA ASP A 133 8.15 -3.82 -2.68
C ASP A 133 7.00 -2.82 -2.50
N GLU A 134 5.74 -3.29 -2.50
CA GLU A 134 4.58 -2.41 -2.28
C GLU A 134 4.46 -1.97 -0.81
N ALA A 135 4.85 -2.82 0.15
CA ALA A 135 4.72 -2.52 1.57
C ALA A 135 5.67 -1.40 2.04
N GLU A 136 6.92 -1.40 1.58
CA GLU A 136 7.91 -0.36 1.93
C GLU A 136 7.55 0.99 1.30
N ASN A 137 7.03 0.98 0.06
CA ASN A 137 6.55 2.19 -0.60
C ASN A 137 5.28 2.72 0.07
N VAL A 138 4.35 1.85 0.48
CA VAL A 138 3.14 2.24 1.23
C VAL A 138 3.51 2.86 2.59
N GLU A 139 4.50 2.30 3.30
CA GLU A 139 4.96 2.84 4.59
C GLU A 139 5.59 4.23 4.40
N LYS A 140 6.49 4.41 3.43
CA LYS A 140 7.07 5.73 3.09
C LYS A 140 6.03 6.75 2.62
N ILE A 141 5.06 6.32 1.81
CA ILE A 141 3.93 7.17 1.40
C ILE A 141 3.18 7.65 2.64
N SER A 142 2.89 6.75 3.58
CA SER A 142 2.18 7.09 4.81
C SER A 142 2.97 8.05 5.70
N GLU A 143 4.29 7.85 5.83
CA GLU A 143 5.18 8.70 6.60
C GLU A 143 5.25 10.11 6.02
N PHE A 144 5.38 10.23 4.70
CA PHE A 144 5.42 11.54 4.03
C PHE A 144 4.07 12.27 4.06
N LYS A 145 2.96 11.56 3.88
CA LYS A 145 1.61 12.12 4.05
C LYS A 145 1.44 12.66 5.48
N ASN A 146 1.81 11.86 6.49
CA ASN A 146 1.74 12.28 7.90
C ASN A 146 2.64 13.49 8.17
N PHE A 147 3.90 13.45 7.74
CA PHE A 147 4.84 14.56 7.93
C PHE A 147 4.32 15.89 7.39
N LEU A 148 3.73 15.90 6.18
CA LEU A 148 3.16 17.11 5.58
C LEU A 148 1.91 17.58 6.33
N LYS A 149 1.01 16.65 6.68
CA LYS A 149 -0.29 16.96 7.30
C LYS A 149 -0.16 17.38 8.77
N THR A 150 0.75 16.78 9.54
CA THR A 150 0.85 16.98 10.99
C THR A 150 2.05 17.82 11.39
N GLU A 151 3.25 17.52 10.88
CA GLU A 151 4.49 18.20 11.30
C GLU A 151 4.77 19.51 10.55
N LYS A 152 4.03 19.79 9.48
CA LYS A 152 4.16 21.00 8.64
C LYS A 152 2.85 21.77 8.50
N GLN A 153 1.94 21.60 9.45
CA GLN A 153 0.59 22.19 9.46
C GLN A 153 0.59 23.71 9.15
N ILE A 154 1.44 24.50 9.80
CA ILE A 154 1.51 25.97 9.59
C ILE A 154 1.87 26.33 8.13
N GLN A 155 2.75 25.55 7.48
CA GLN A 155 3.12 25.78 6.09
C GLN A 155 1.98 25.33 5.16
N MET A 156 1.32 24.21 5.46
CA MET A 156 0.17 23.72 4.70
C MET A 156 -1.03 24.68 4.80
N ASP A 157 -1.33 25.23 5.97
CA ASP A 157 -2.39 26.24 6.16
C ASP A 157 -2.14 27.49 5.30
N ARG A 158 -0.88 27.93 5.22
CA ARG A 158 -0.47 29.06 4.38
C ARG A 158 -0.67 28.76 2.91
N LEU A 159 -0.27 27.57 2.45
CA LEU A 159 -0.45 27.14 1.06
C LEU A 159 -1.92 26.98 0.70
N ARG A 160 -2.73 26.40 1.60
CA ARG A 160 -4.18 26.31 1.47
C ARG A 160 -4.80 27.67 1.22
N MET A 161 -4.48 28.65 2.06
CA MET A 161 -5.00 30.01 1.92
C MET A 161 -4.51 30.69 0.64
N ALA A 162 -3.23 30.55 0.30
CA ALA A 162 -2.64 31.15 -0.90
C ALA A 162 -3.26 30.61 -2.20
N HIS A 163 -3.53 29.31 -2.24
CA HIS A 163 -4.11 28.61 -3.39
C HIS A 163 -5.64 28.50 -3.35
N LYS A 164 -6.28 29.04 -2.30
CA LYS A 164 -7.74 29.00 -2.08
C LYS A 164 -8.32 27.57 -2.10
N LEU A 165 -7.60 26.63 -1.50
CA LEU A 165 -8.02 25.23 -1.40
C LEU A 165 -8.89 24.99 -0.16
N THR A 166 -9.79 24.01 -0.20
CA THR A 166 -10.37 23.42 1.02
C THR A 166 -9.36 22.49 1.71
N ASP A 167 -9.66 22.03 2.93
CA ASP A 167 -8.83 21.05 3.63
C ASP A 167 -8.75 19.73 2.86
N GLU A 168 -9.86 19.26 2.30
CA GLU A 168 -9.89 18.04 1.49
C GLU A 168 -9.09 18.17 0.18
N GLU A 169 -9.17 19.33 -0.47
CA GLU A 169 -8.44 19.62 -1.70
C GLU A 169 -6.92 19.65 -1.47
N LEU A 170 -6.50 20.29 -0.38
CA LEU A 170 -5.11 20.29 0.03
C LEU A 170 -4.60 18.87 0.30
N ASP A 171 -5.40 18.06 0.99
CA ASP A 171 -5.10 16.67 1.27
C ASP A 171 -4.95 15.82 0.00
N LEU A 172 -5.83 16.02 -0.99
CA LEU A 172 -5.73 15.37 -2.29
C LEU A 172 -4.45 15.80 -3.04
N LYS A 173 -4.05 17.08 -2.94
CA LYS A 173 -2.80 17.56 -3.54
C LYS A 173 -1.57 16.97 -2.86
N ILE A 174 -1.59 16.83 -1.54
CA ILE A 174 -0.53 16.15 -0.78
C ILE A 174 -0.43 14.70 -1.25
N ASP A 175 -1.56 14.02 -1.39
CA ASP A 175 -1.60 12.63 -1.82
C ASP A 175 -1.07 12.45 -3.25
N GLU A 176 -1.54 13.27 -4.19
CA GLU A 176 -1.06 13.30 -5.58
C GLU A 176 0.47 13.53 -5.65
N PHE A 177 0.97 14.46 -4.84
CA PHE A 177 2.40 14.77 -4.78
C PHE A 177 3.24 13.61 -4.23
N VAL A 178 2.84 13.02 -3.10
CA VAL A 178 3.60 11.93 -2.47
C VAL A 178 3.62 10.69 -3.37
N GLU A 179 2.49 10.37 -4.02
CA GLU A 179 2.40 9.25 -4.95
C GLU A 179 3.26 9.48 -6.21
N LYS A 180 3.24 10.70 -6.78
CA LYS A 180 4.15 11.08 -7.87
C LYS A 180 5.62 11.00 -7.45
N LYS A 181 5.97 11.48 -6.26
CA LYS A 181 7.35 11.44 -5.77
C LYS A 181 7.85 10.00 -5.61
N VAL A 182 7.03 9.10 -5.08
CA VAL A 182 7.42 7.70 -4.88
C VAL A 182 7.49 6.94 -6.22
N SER A 183 6.62 7.26 -7.18
CA SER A 183 6.63 6.63 -8.51
C SER A 183 7.79 7.06 -9.43
N TRP A 184 8.34 8.27 -9.27
CA TRP A 184 9.47 8.76 -10.08
C TRP A 184 10.85 8.40 -9.52
N GLY A 185 10.93 7.80 -8.33
CA GLY A 185 12.20 7.45 -7.67
C GLY A 185 12.99 8.67 -7.18
N ASP A 186 14.18 8.43 -6.62
CA ASP A 186 15.06 9.49 -6.09
C ASP A 186 15.81 10.29 -7.18
N ASP A 187 15.67 9.91 -8.45
CA ASP A 187 16.60 10.30 -9.53
C ASP A 187 16.19 11.55 -10.34
N GLU A 188 15.01 12.14 -10.11
CA GLU A 188 14.60 13.39 -10.81
C GLU A 188 14.48 14.61 -9.88
N LYS A 189 15.27 15.66 -10.17
CA LYS A 189 15.04 17.12 -9.96
C LYS A 189 14.23 17.61 -8.75
N TRP A 190 14.27 16.96 -7.61
CA TRP A 190 13.77 17.53 -6.35
C TRP A 190 14.94 18.11 -5.56
N HIS A 191 14.86 19.38 -5.19
CA HIS A 191 16.00 20.14 -4.66
C HIS A 191 16.68 19.47 -3.46
N ASN A 192 15.91 18.75 -2.64
CA ASN A 192 16.41 17.93 -1.53
C ASN A 192 15.30 17.01 -1.02
N THR A 193 15.49 15.69 -0.99
CA THR A 193 14.49 14.75 -0.41
C THR A 193 14.25 15.02 1.08
N ASN A 194 15.23 15.58 1.79
CA ASN A 194 15.08 16.02 3.18
C ASN A 194 14.20 17.26 3.35
N ASP A 195 13.86 17.98 2.26
CA ASP A 195 13.07 19.22 2.29
C ASP A 195 11.70 19.04 1.61
N MET A 196 10.96 18.04 2.09
CA MET A 196 9.70 17.58 1.49
C MET A 196 8.65 18.69 1.35
N ALA A 197 8.54 19.56 2.36
CA ALA A 197 7.54 20.62 2.36
C ALA A 197 7.83 21.69 1.30
N LYS A 198 9.10 22.05 1.08
CA LYS A 198 9.47 22.96 -0.02
C LYS A 198 9.25 22.34 -1.39
N ASN A 199 9.57 21.05 -1.54
CA ASN A 199 9.29 20.33 -2.79
C ASN A 199 7.78 20.35 -3.10
N PHE A 200 6.94 20.11 -2.10
CA PHE A 200 5.49 20.22 -2.24
C PHE A 200 5.05 21.63 -2.63
N GLU A 201 5.58 22.66 -1.96
CA GLU A 201 5.28 24.07 -2.26
C GLU A 201 5.65 24.45 -3.70
N PHE A 202 6.84 24.09 -4.18
CA PHE A 202 7.25 24.33 -5.57
C PHE A 202 6.37 23.57 -6.57
N TRP A 203 6.05 22.32 -6.27
CA TRP A 203 5.17 21.52 -7.10
C TRP A 203 3.76 22.11 -7.15
N LEU A 204 3.20 22.49 -6.01
CA LEU A 204 1.87 23.09 -5.91
C LEU A 204 1.82 24.42 -6.65
N ASN A 205 2.87 25.24 -6.61
CA ASN A 205 2.95 26.47 -7.39
C ASN A 205 2.97 26.25 -8.92
N LYS A 206 3.52 25.11 -9.37
CA LYS A 206 3.52 24.71 -10.78
C LYS A 206 2.20 24.03 -11.20
N TYR A 207 1.54 23.35 -10.27
CA TYR A 207 0.29 22.62 -10.48
C TYR A 207 -0.81 23.04 -9.48
N PRO A 208 -1.16 24.34 -9.40
CA PRO A 208 -2.04 24.87 -8.35
C PRO A 208 -3.49 24.46 -8.52
N LYS A 209 -3.87 24.04 -9.74
CA LYS A 209 -5.24 23.61 -10.04
C LYS A 209 -5.37 22.12 -9.80
N ILE A 210 -6.24 21.74 -8.87
CA ILE A 210 -6.99 20.50 -9.01
C ILE A 210 -8.00 20.82 -10.10
N GLN A 211 -7.89 20.20 -11.27
CA GLN A 211 -9.13 20.00 -12.03
C GLN A 211 -9.91 18.98 -11.22
N ILE A 212 -10.71 19.45 -10.27
CA ILE A 212 -11.87 18.68 -9.87
C ILE A 212 -12.70 18.72 -11.14
N SER A 213 -12.54 17.71 -11.99
CA SER A 213 -13.54 17.45 -13.01
C SER A 213 -14.85 17.48 -12.25
N SER A 214 -15.74 18.38 -12.64
CA SER A 214 -17.07 18.41 -12.05
C SER A 214 -17.58 16.98 -12.11
N PHE A 215 -18.35 16.52 -11.12
CA PHE A 215 -18.95 15.18 -11.24
C PHE A 215 -19.74 15.05 -12.55
N LYS A 216 -20.16 16.17 -13.14
CA LYS A 216 -20.77 16.23 -14.48
C LYS A 216 -19.86 15.77 -15.62
N ASP A 217 -18.55 15.87 -15.45
CA ASP A 217 -17.53 15.53 -16.46
C ASP A 217 -16.92 14.14 -16.22
N TRP A 218 -17.28 13.44 -15.14
CA TRP A 218 -16.70 12.14 -14.83
C TRP A 218 -17.11 11.08 -15.85
N ASP A 219 -16.15 10.31 -16.34
CA ASP A 219 -16.44 9.08 -17.07
C ASP A 219 -16.84 7.93 -16.12
N LYS A 220 -17.23 6.79 -16.70
CA LYS A 220 -17.62 5.60 -15.92
C LYS A 220 -16.51 5.11 -14.99
N LYS A 221 -15.25 5.24 -15.39
CA LYS A 221 -14.10 4.76 -14.60
C LYS A 221 -13.88 5.66 -13.38
N GLN A 222 -13.87 6.98 -13.59
CA GLN A 222 -13.75 7.97 -12.54
C GLN A 222 -14.90 7.87 -11.53
N PHE A 223 -16.13 7.66 -12.01
CA PHE A 223 -17.28 7.43 -11.12
C PHE A 223 -17.11 6.15 -10.27
N PHE A 224 -16.64 5.05 -10.87
CA PHE A 224 -16.41 3.79 -10.16
C PHE A 224 -15.29 3.91 -9.10
N GLU A 225 -14.19 4.58 -9.43
CA GLU A 225 -13.09 4.87 -8.48
C GLU A 225 -13.59 5.72 -7.31
N ASN A 226 -14.41 6.73 -7.57
CA ASN A 226 -15.02 7.56 -6.52
C ASN A 226 -15.92 6.74 -5.58
N ILE A 227 -16.71 5.80 -6.12
CA ILE A 227 -17.50 4.87 -5.29
C ILE A 227 -16.58 4.03 -4.41
N ASN A 228 -15.52 3.44 -4.96
CA ASN A 228 -14.64 2.55 -4.20
C ASN A 228 -13.90 3.27 -3.06
N THR A 229 -13.48 4.51 -3.28
CA THR A 229 -12.78 5.34 -2.29
C THR A 229 -13.72 5.93 -1.24
N SER A 230 -14.93 6.36 -1.62
CA SER A 230 -15.84 7.10 -0.72
C SER A 230 -16.77 6.22 0.13
N SER A 231 -16.93 4.94 -0.22
CA SER A 231 -17.97 4.07 0.37
C SER A 231 -17.53 3.20 1.56
N GLY A 232 -16.26 3.20 1.97
CA GLY A 232 -15.78 2.42 3.12
C GLY A 232 -16.13 0.92 3.05
N THR A 233 -16.55 0.33 4.18
CA THR A 233 -16.85 -1.10 4.40
C THR A 233 -18.20 -1.56 3.80
N VAL A 234 -18.63 -1.00 2.68
CA VAL A 234 -19.82 -1.48 1.93
C VAL A 234 -19.44 -2.70 1.09
N SER A 235 -20.35 -3.67 0.94
CA SER A 235 -20.09 -4.89 0.16
C SER A 235 -19.89 -4.59 -1.33
N LYS A 236 -19.18 -5.47 -2.04
CA LYS A 236 -18.89 -5.29 -3.47
C LYS A 236 -20.16 -5.28 -4.31
N GLU A 237 -21.12 -6.12 -3.95
CA GLU A 237 -22.42 -6.24 -4.61
C GLU A 237 -23.19 -4.92 -4.51
N VAL A 238 -23.26 -4.32 -3.32
CA VAL A 238 -23.95 -3.05 -3.10
C VAL A 238 -23.28 -1.89 -3.86
N LYS A 239 -21.93 -1.87 -3.92
CA LYS A 239 -21.19 -0.87 -4.72
C LYS A 239 -21.49 -1.03 -6.20
N GLN A 240 -21.55 -2.27 -6.69
CA GLN A 240 -21.84 -2.57 -8.08
C GLN A 240 -23.27 -2.18 -8.46
N ASP A 241 -24.25 -2.50 -7.62
CA ASP A 241 -25.66 -2.13 -7.85
C ASP A 241 -25.86 -0.61 -7.85
N PHE A 242 -25.23 0.09 -6.91
CA PHE A 242 -25.22 1.54 -6.87
C PHE A 242 -24.60 2.15 -8.13
N PHE A 243 -23.43 1.64 -8.56
CA PHE A 243 -22.77 2.06 -9.79
C PHE A 243 -23.68 1.83 -11.00
N ASN A 244 -24.27 0.64 -11.13
CA ASN A 244 -25.13 0.26 -12.24
C ASN A 244 -26.36 1.17 -12.34
N HIS A 245 -26.96 1.54 -11.21
CA HIS A 245 -28.12 2.44 -11.19
C HIS A 245 -27.76 3.86 -11.64
N TYR A 246 -26.69 4.43 -11.08
CA TYR A 246 -26.35 5.83 -11.31
C TYR A 246 -25.55 6.09 -12.59
N SER A 247 -25.01 5.04 -13.22
CA SER A 247 -24.35 5.12 -14.53
C SER A 247 -25.31 4.89 -15.72
N GLN A 248 -26.61 4.69 -15.47
CA GLN A 248 -27.60 4.57 -16.54
C GLN A 248 -27.70 5.88 -17.33
N PRO A 249 -27.82 5.83 -18.67
CA PRO A 249 -28.04 7.01 -19.48
C PRO A 249 -29.45 7.58 -19.23
N THR A 250 -29.52 8.89 -19.15
CA THR A 250 -30.77 9.66 -19.14
C THR A 250 -31.24 9.92 -20.58
N PRO A 251 -32.46 10.46 -20.80
CA PRO A 251 -32.91 10.84 -22.14
C PRO A 251 -32.01 11.86 -22.86
N SER A 252 -31.23 12.66 -22.14
CA SER A 252 -30.22 13.59 -22.68
C SER A 252 -28.89 12.90 -23.04
N GLY A 253 -28.73 11.61 -22.74
CA GLY A 253 -27.52 10.82 -23.04
C GLY A 253 -26.41 10.91 -21.99
N GLU A 254 -26.53 11.79 -20.99
CA GLU A 254 -25.64 11.85 -19.83
C GLU A 254 -25.99 10.76 -18.80
N MET A 255 -25.04 10.36 -17.97
CA MET A 255 -25.29 9.39 -16.90
C MET A 255 -26.14 10.03 -15.78
N LEU A 256 -26.99 9.24 -15.15
CA LEU A 256 -27.93 9.71 -14.12
C LEU A 256 -27.25 10.54 -13.02
N PHE A 257 -26.06 10.16 -12.56
CA PHE A 257 -25.34 10.93 -11.55
C PHE A 257 -24.94 12.35 -12.01
N GLN A 258 -24.70 12.56 -13.31
CA GLN A 258 -24.31 13.84 -13.91
C GLN A 258 -25.48 14.82 -13.98
N SER A 259 -26.71 14.31 -14.12
CA SER A 259 -27.94 15.12 -14.19
C SER A 259 -28.32 15.81 -12.87
N PHE A 260 -27.67 15.48 -11.75
CA PHE A 260 -27.97 16.11 -10.47
C PHE A 260 -27.36 17.51 -10.35
N ASN A 261 -27.96 18.36 -9.52
CA ASN A 261 -27.41 19.68 -9.19
C ASN A 261 -26.19 19.58 -8.25
N ALA A 262 -26.13 18.52 -7.43
CA ALA A 262 -25.02 18.23 -6.54
C ALA A 262 -24.87 16.73 -6.32
N TRP A 263 -23.63 16.29 -6.14
CA TRP A 263 -23.28 14.89 -5.97
C TRP A 263 -22.39 14.69 -4.74
N ASP A 264 -22.85 13.84 -3.82
CA ASP A 264 -22.05 13.31 -2.71
C ASP A 264 -22.29 11.80 -2.60
N THR A 265 -21.25 11.03 -2.94
CA THR A 265 -21.34 9.58 -3.06
C THR A 265 -21.65 8.91 -1.72
N LYS A 266 -21.07 9.40 -0.62
CA LYS A 266 -21.25 8.81 0.71
C LYS A 266 -22.69 8.96 1.20
N THR A 267 -23.27 10.15 1.08
CA THR A 267 -24.65 10.44 1.48
C THR A 267 -25.65 9.66 0.62
N ARG A 268 -25.43 9.60 -0.70
CA ARG A 268 -26.30 8.85 -1.60
C ARG A 268 -26.23 7.35 -1.39
N MET A 269 -25.03 6.80 -1.17
CA MET A 269 -24.84 5.39 -0.84
C MET A 269 -25.57 5.03 0.47
N LYS A 270 -25.48 5.87 1.49
CA LYS A 270 -26.22 5.67 2.75
C LYS A 270 -27.73 5.65 2.53
N LYS A 271 -28.26 6.56 1.69
CA LYS A 271 -29.69 6.57 1.31
C LYS A 271 -30.08 5.32 0.51
N TRP A 272 -29.23 4.88 -0.42
CA TRP A 272 -29.42 3.69 -1.23
C TRP A 272 -29.55 2.42 -0.38
N ILE A 273 -28.61 2.20 0.53
CA ILE A 273 -28.64 1.06 1.47
C ILE A 273 -29.91 1.09 2.32
N ASN A 274 -30.27 2.27 2.84
CA ASN A 274 -31.49 2.43 3.63
C ASN A 274 -32.76 2.16 2.83
N SER A 275 -32.79 2.46 1.53
CA SER A 275 -33.93 2.11 0.67
C SER A 275 -34.01 0.60 0.42
N GLN A 276 -32.90 -0.08 0.15
CA GLN A 276 -32.86 -1.54 -0.07
C GLN A 276 -33.36 -2.31 1.17
N ASN A 277 -32.93 -1.89 2.36
CA ASN A 277 -33.38 -2.49 3.63
C ASN A 277 -34.88 -2.29 3.93
N LYS A 278 -35.50 -1.23 3.39
CA LYS A 278 -36.95 -1.00 3.54
C LYS A 278 -37.78 -1.94 2.67
N PHE A 279 -37.27 -2.35 1.51
CA PHE A 279 -37.98 -3.30 0.64
C PHE A 279 -37.80 -4.76 1.08
N ALA A 280 -36.70 -5.09 1.74
CA ALA A 280 -36.47 -6.44 2.30
C ALA A 280 -37.35 -6.79 3.51
N ASN A 281 -37.85 -5.79 4.25
CA ASN A 281 -38.71 -5.99 5.44
C ASN A 281 -40.22 -5.98 5.13
N VAL A 282 -40.60 -5.97 3.84
CA VAL A 282 -42.00 -5.93 3.38
C VAL A 282 -42.37 -7.18 2.56
N SER A 283 -41.48 -8.19 2.52
CA SER A 283 -41.71 -9.52 1.95
C SER A 283 -41.76 -10.58 3.04
#